data_AF-A0A1G3LVY4-F1
#
_entry.id   AF-A0A1G3LVY4-F1
#
_cell.length_a   1.000
_cell.length_b   1.000
_cell.length_c   1.000
_cell.angle_alpha   90.00
_cell.angle_beta   90.00
_cell.angle_gamma   90.00
#
_symmetry.space_group_name_H-M   'P 1'
#
loop_
_entity.id
_entity.type
_entity.pdbx_description
1 polymer ?
#
loop_
_entity_poly.entity_id
_entity_poly.type
_entity_poly.pdbx_seq_one_letter_code
_entity_poly.pdbx_strand_id
1 'polypeptide(L)'
;MKSIYIAAPFRGPDGFIVYQNVVRTEQVMYELIKRALAQGTPVAVLCPHSMTFHFDRTFNDGYWLEATLEHMRRCDAILLVEGWAKSEGAKGEREEALAKGLPVFYNIREVLAWLRSREQVEPQDGASGCPPECHDCLGLHPGSEPTLPVVSSAEPEPAGPGHCHCHCC
;
A
#
# COMPACT_ATOMS: atom_id res chain seq x y z
N MET A 1 -5.25 -3.78 0.95
CA MET A 1 -5.49 -2.99 -0.28
C MET A 1 -4.14 -2.55 -0.83
N LYS A 2 -3.92 -2.59 -2.14
CA LYS A 2 -2.68 -2.08 -2.76
C LYS A 2 -2.74 -0.57 -2.95
N SER A 3 -1.58 0.08 -2.92
CA SER A 3 -1.40 1.52 -3.10
C SER A 3 -0.64 1.81 -4.39
N ILE A 4 -1.19 2.68 -5.24
CA ILE A 4 -0.64 3.04 -6.54
C ILE A 4 -0.31 4.52 -6.56
N TYR A 5 0.95 4.84 -6.83
CA TYR A 5 1.38 6.20 -7.10
C TYR A 5 1.07 6.58 -8.55
N ILE A 6 0.52 7.77 -8.79
CA ILE A 6 0.21 8.24 -10.14
C ILE A 6 1.11 9.41 -10.48
N ALA A 7 1.98 9.20 -11.47
CA ALA A 7 2.91 10.18 -11.98
C ALA A 7 2.45 10.70 -13.34
N ALA A 8 2.45 12.03 -13.50
CA ALA A 8 1.92 12.72 -14.67
C ALA A 8 2.64 14.05 -14.88
N PRO A 9 2.49 14.71 -16.04
CA PRO A 9 2.82 16.12 -16.17
C PRO A 9 2.05 16.96 -15.17
N PHE A 10 2.73 17.95 -14.56
CA PHE A 10 2.11 18.91 -13.66
C PHE A 10 2.34 20.34 -14.15
N ARG A 11 3.62 20.69 -14.31
CA ARG A 11 4.05 22.00 -14.76
C ARG A 11 3.53 22.29 -16.17
N GLY A 12 3.14 23.53 -16.39
CA GLY A 12 2.67 24.07 -17.66
C GLY A 12 3.11 25.53 -17.82
N PRO A 13 2.95 26.12 -19.02
CA PRO A 13 3.32 27.50 -19.29
C PRO A 13 2.52 28.52 -18.46
N ASP A 14 1.33 28.14 -18.00
CA ASP A 14 0.46 28.97 -17.18
C ASP A 14 -0.40 28.12 -16.21
N GLY A 15 -1.16 28.79 -15.35
CA GLY A 15 -2.02 28.12 -14.36
C GLY A 15 -3.19 27.34 -14.98
N PHE A 16 -3.66 27.70 -16.18
CA PHE A 16 -4.73 26.97 -16.85
C PHE A 16 -4.23 25.62 -17.35
N ILE A 17 -3.02 25.56 -17.93
CA ILE A 17 -2.42 24.28 -18.32
C ILE A 17 -2.11 23.41 -17.09
N VAL A 18 -1.62 23.99 -15.99
CA VAL A 18 -1.43 23.23 -14.73
C VAL A 18 -2.75 22.64 -14.25
N TYR A 19 -3.83 23.43 -14.25
CA TYR A 19 -5.17 22.93 -13.89
C TYR A 19 -5.62 21.78 -14.81
N GLN A 20 -5.47 21.92 -16.13
CA GLN A 20 -5.81 20.87 -17.09
C GLN A 20 -5.02 19.57 -16.85
N ASN A 21 -3.74 19.68 -16.51
CA ASN A 21 -2.90 18.55 -16.15
C ASN A 21 -3.41 17.83 -14.89
N VAL A 22 -3.81 18.57 -13.86
CA VAL A 22 -4.42 18.02 -12.65
C VAL A 22 -5.71 17.29 -12.98
N VAL A 23 -6.64 17.93 -13.69
CA VAL A 23 -7.92 17.31 -14.09
C VAL A 23 -7.71 16.03 -14.89
N ARG A 24 -6.77 16.02 -15.85
CA ARG A 24 -6.46 14.80 -16.62
C ARG A 24 -5.97 13.67 -15.72
N THR A 25 -5.14 14.00 -14.74
CA THR A 25 -4.61 13.01 -13.78
C THR A 25 -5.71 12.48 -12.86
N GLU A 26 -6.61 13.34 -12.41
CA GLU A 26 -7.79 12.97 -11.61
C GLU A 26 -8.75 12.05 -12.36
N GLN A 27 -8.93 12.26 -13.66
CA GLN A 27 -9.72 11.36 -14.50
C GLN A 27 -9.11 9.96 -14.55
N VAL A 28 -7.77 9.85 -14.63
CA VAL A 28 -7.08 8.56 -14.58
C VAL A 28 -7.22 7.90 -13.21
N MET A 29 -7.06 8.67 -12.13
CA MET A 29 -7.29 8.20 -10.76
C MET A 29 -8.70 7.61 -10.60
N TYR A 30 -9.72 8.38 -11.00
CA TYR A 30 -11.12 7.99 -10.92
C TYR A 30 -11.38 6.70 -11.70
N GLU A 31 -10.89 6.62 -12.95
CA GLU A 31 -11.09 5.44 -13.78
C GLU A 31 -10.37 4.20 -13.23
N LEU A 32 -9.16 4.36 -12.66
CA LEU A 32 -8.45 3.26 -12.00
C LEU A 32 -9.26 2.75 -10.80
N ILE A 33 -9.66 3.65 -9.88
CA ILE A 33 -10.43 3.28 -8.68
C ILE A 33 -11.74 2.59 -9.08
N LYS A 34 -12.51 3.21 -9.97
CA LYS A 34 -13.81 2.70 -10.43
C LYS A 34 -13.70 1.29 -10.99
N ARG A 35 -12.71 1.04 -11.86
CA ARG A 35 -12.52 -0.27 -12.49
C ARG A 35 -11.96 -1.30 -11.52
N ALA A 36 -11.04 -0.89 -10.65
CA ALA A 36 -10.46 -1.73 -9.60
C ALA A 36 -11.55 -2.22 -8.62
N LEU A 37 -12.45 -1.32 -8.20
CA LEU A 37 -13.62 -1.67 -7.39
C LEU A 37 -14.57 -2.61 -8.13
N ALA A 38 -14.90 -2.30 -9.39
CA ALA A 38 -15.82 -3.13 -10.19
C ALA A 38 -15.29 -4.56 -10.42
N GLN A 39 -13.97 -4.77 -10.40
CA GLN A 39 -13.36 -6.09 -10.55
C GLN A 39 -13.04 -6.79 -9.21
N GLY A 40 -13.45 -6.23 -8.07
CA GLY A 40 -13.23 -6.83 -6.75
C GLY A 40 -11.83 -6.65 -6.15
N THR A 41 -10.93 -5.90 -6.80
CA THR A 41 -9.57 -5.64 -6.31
C THR A 41 -9.43 -4.16 -5.92
N PRO A 42 -9.98 -3.71 -4.78
CA PRO A 42 -9.92 -2.31 -4.42
C PRO A 42 -8.47 -1.81 -4.30
N VAL A 43 -8.28 -0.51 -4.56
CA VAL A 43 -6.95 0.11 -4.65
C VAL A 43 -6.98 1.50 -4.04
N ALA A 44 -5.92 1.86 -3.32
CA ALA A 44 -5.65 3.20 -2.86
C ALA A 44 -4.78 3.91 -3.90
N VAL A 45 -5.07 5.16 -4.22
CA VAL A 45 -4.28 5.94 -5.20
C VAL A 45 -3.71 7.18 -4.53
N LEU A 46 -2.47 7.51 -4.87
CA LEU A 46 -1.79 8.72 -4.43
C LEU A 46 -1.32 9.49 -5.66
N CYS A 47 -1.71 10.76 -5.74
CA CYS A 47 -1.27 11.68 -6.79
C CYS A 47 -0.85 12.99 -6.11
N PRO A 48 0.44 13.36 -6.14
CA PRO A 48 0.87 14.61 -5.55
C PRO A 48 0.17 15.82 -6.16
N HIS A 49 -0.04 15.78 -7.47
CA HIS A 49 -0.60 16.90 -8.22
C HIS A 49 -1.98 17.30 -7.70
N SER A 50 -2.86 16.34 -7.42
CA SER A 50 -4.16 16.61 -6.81
C SER A 50 -4.06 16.94 -5.32
N MET A 51 -3.13 16.30 -4.60
CA MET A 51 -2.96 16.50 -3.16
C MET A 51 -2.44 17.90 -2.81
N THR A 52 -1.55 18.45 -3.64
CA THR A 52 -0.85 19.71 -3.34
C THR A 52 -1.22 20.86 -4.28
N PHE A 53 -2.10 20.65 -5.28
CA PHE A 53 -2.43 21.64 -6.31
C PHE A 53 -2.68 23.06 -5.77
N HIS A 54 -3.43 23.18 -4.67
CA HIS A 54 -3.83 24.47 -4.12
C HIS A 54 -2.72 25.20 -3.35
N PHE A 55 -1.59 24.55 -3.09
CA PHE A 55 -0.48 25.11 -2.30
C PHE A 55 0.91 24.67 -2.79
N ASP A 56 1.03 24.16 -4.02
CA ASP A 56 2.27 23.63 -4.63
C ASP A 56 3.40 24.68 -4.73
N ARG A 57 3.07 25.97 -4.65
CA ARG A 57 4.05 27.08 -4.74
C ARG A 57 4.39 27.70 -3.40
N THR A 58 3.92 27.11 -2.30
CA THR A 58 4.18 27.65 -0.95
C THR A 58 5.55 27.28 -0.40
N PHE A 59 6.15 26.21 -0.92
CA PHE A 59 7.49 25.72 -0.56
C PHE A 59 8.38 25.58 -1.80
N ASN A 60 9.68 25.42 -1.58
CA ASN A 60 10.65 25.30 -2.67
C ASN A 60 10.51 23.97 -3.43
N ASP A 61 10.96 23.95 -4.68
CA ASP A 61 10.89 22.79 -5.56
C ASP A 61 11.59 21.55 -4.98
N GLY A 62 12.75 21.71 -4.32
CA GLY A 62 13.50 20.61 -3.75
C GLY A 62 12.73 19.86 -2.66
N TYR A 63 12.01 20.60 -1.82
CA TYR A 63 11.10 20.01 -0.82
C TYR A 63 10.03 19.14 -1.48
N TRP A 64 9.36 19.66 -2.52
CA TRP A 64 8.31 18.90 -3.20
C TRP A 64 8.85 17.67 -3.90
N LEU A 65 10.00 17.77 -4.58
CA LEU A 65 10.63 16.62 -5.21
C LEU A 65 10.93 15.52 -4.20
N GLU A 66 11.54 15.84 -3.06
CA GLU A 66 11.81 14.84 -2.02
C GLU A 66 10.53 14.28 -1.39
N ALA A 67 9.54 15.14 -1.09
CA ALA A 67 8.28 14.70 -0.49
C ALA A 67 7.50 13.77 -1.42
N THR A 68 7.43 14.09 -2.71
CA THR A 68 6.74 13.28 -3.73
C THR A 68 7.42 11.93 -3.94
N LEU A 69 8.75 11.90 -4.00
CA LEU A 69 9.51 10.64 -4.00
C LEU A 69 9.24 9.82 -2.74
N GLU A 70 9.21 10.45 -1.56
CA GLU A 70 8.97 9.76 -0.30
C GLU A 70 7.57 9.11 -0.22
N HIS A 71 6.56 9.77 -0.79
CA HIS A 71 5.25 9.18 -1.01
C HIS A 71 5.30 8.00 -1.97
N MET A 72 5.95 8.16 -3.13
CA MET A 72 6.08 7.13 -4.15
C MET A 72 6.76 5.87 -3.62
N ARG A 73 7.85 6.02 -2.85
CA ARG A 73 8.61 4.92 -2.25
C ARG A 73 7.78 4.02 -1.31
N ARG A 74 6.67 4.53 -0.76
CA ARG A 74 5.75 3.77 0.11
C ARG A 74 4.63 3.09 -0.68
N CYS A 75 4.45 3.43 -1.95
CA CYS A 75 3.46 2.79 -2.78
C CYS A 75 3.93 1.41 -3.25
N ASP A 76 2.97 0.53 -3.56
CA ASP A 76 3.26 -0.80 -4.06
C ASP A 76 3.67 -0.80 -5.55
N ALA A 77 3.27 0.23 -6.30
CA ALA A 77 3.58 0.40 -7.71
C ALA A 77 3.35 1.85 -8.17
N ILE A 78 3.80 2.16 -9.38
CA ILE A 78 3.60 3.45 -10.05
C ILE A 78 2.87 3.28 -11.39
N LEU A 79 1.94 4.18 -11.67
CA LEU A 79 1.27 4.35 -12.95
C LEU A 79 1.70 5.67 -13.58
N LEU A 80 2.30 5.61 -14.77
CA LEU A 80 2.65 6.77 -15.56
C LEU A 80 1.50 7.16 -16.50
N VAL A 81 1.06 8.41 -16.39
CA VAL A 81 0.00 9.00 -17.22
C VAL A 81 0.58 9.57 -18.52
N GLU A 82 -0.24 9.60 -19.57
CA GLU A 82 0.11 10.21 -20.85
C GLU A 82 0.83 11.56 -20.69
N GLY A 83 1.94 11.71 -21.42
CA GLY A 83 2.80 12.90 -21.35
C GLY A 83 3.92 12.82 -20.31
N TRP A 84 3.96 11.80 -19.43
CA TRP A 84 5.01 11.63 -18.42
C TRP A 84 6.43 11.74 -18.98
N ALA A 85 6.67 11.25 -20.20
CA ALA A 85 8.00 11.26 -20.82
C ALA A 85 8.56 12.67 -21.06
N LYS A 86 7.70 13.69 -21.08
CA LYS A 86 8.07 15.11 -21.19
C LYS A 86 8.13 15.83 -19.84
N SER A 87 7.77 15.16 -18.75
CA SER A 87 7.78 15.71 -17.39
C SER A 87 9.06 15.27 -16.69
N GLU A 88 9.94 16.22 -16.36
CA GLU A 88 11.17 15.94 -15.60
C GLU A 88 10.86 15.27 -14.25
N GLY A 89 9.82 15.73 -13.55
CA GLY A 89 9.39 15.12 -12.28
C GLY A 89 8.97 13.66 -12.46
N ALA A 90 8.09 13.39 -13.43
CA ALA A 90 7.60 12.02 -13.67
C ALA A 90 8.70 11.08 -14.16
N LYS A 91 9.71 11.59 -14.88
CA LYS A 91 10.91 10.82 -15.25
C LYS A 91 11.73 10.45 -14.02
N GLY A 92 11.99 11.40 -13.13
CA GLY A 92 12.72 11.14 -11.87
C GLY A 92 11.99 10.15 -10.98
N GLU A 93 10.66 10.27 -10.85
CA GLU A 93 9.82 9.30 -10.12
C GLU A 93 9.90 7.90 -10.73
N ARG A 94 9.86 7.79 -12.08
CA ARG A 94 10.03 6.50 -12.78
C ARG A 94 11.40 5.89 -12.50
N GLU A 95 12.46 6.69 -12.58
CA GLU A 95 13.84 6.23 -12.37
C GLU A 95 14.05 5.74 -10.93
N GLU A 96 13.55 6.47 -9.93
CA GLU A 96 13.57 6.03 -8.53
C GLU A 96 12.74 4.75 -8.33
N ALA A 97 11.56 4.64 -8.96
CA ALA A 97 10.72 3.45 -8.87
C ALA A 97 11.43 2.22 -9.44
N LEU A 98 12.07 2.36 -10.60
CA LEU A 98 12.88 1.32 -11.21
C LEU A 98 14.07 0.93 -10.32
N ALA A 99 14.77 1.90 -9.74
CA ALA A 99 15.89 1.65 -8.84
C ALA A 99 15.47 0.87 -7.58
N LYS A 100 14.23 1.06 -7.12
CA LYS A 100 13.63 0.30 -6.00
C LYS A 100 13.01 -1.03 -6.39
N GLY A 101 12.93 -1.36 -7.68
CA GLY A 101 12.24 -2.56 -8.16
C GLY A 101 10.72 -2.48 -7.99
N LEU A 102 10.14 -1.28 -7.94
CA LEU A 102 8.68 -1.11 -7.95
C LEU A 102 8.13 -1.42 -9.35
N PRO A 103 6.98 -2.11 -9.46
CA PRO A 103 6.28 -2.26 -10.73
C PRO A 103 5.93 -0.90 -11.33
N VAL A 104 6.27 -0.72 -12.61
CA VAL A 104 5.98 0.49 -13.39
C VAL A 104 4.98 0.14 -14.48
N PHE A 105 3.85 0.85 -14.50
CA PHE A 105 2.78 0.66 -15.46
C PHE A 105 2.57 1.92 -16.31
N TYR A 106 2.09 1.73 -17.53
CA TYR A 106 1.88 2.82 -18.50
C TYR A 106 0.41 3.01 -18.87
N ASN A 107 -0.47 2.14 -18.36
CA ASN A 107 -1.91 2.27 -18.51
C ASN A 107 -2.66 1.51 -17.41
N ILE A 108 -3.92 1.88 -17.22
CA ILE A 108 -4.81 1.28 -16.21
C ILE A 108 -4.96 -0.23 -16.41
N ARG A 109 -4.97 -0.73 -17.64
CA ARG A 109 -5.20 -2.16 -17.93
C ARG A 109 -4.09 -3.03 -17.32
N GLU A 110 -2.84 -2.58 -17.41
CA GLU A 110 -1.70 -3.27 -16.80
C GLU A 110 -1.81 -3.32 -15.28
N VAL A 111 -2.17 -2.19 -14.64
CA VAL A 111 -2.40 -2.14 -13.19
C VAL A 111 -3.50 -3.13 -12.78
N LEU A 112 -4.64 -3.13 -13.47
CA LEU A 112 -5.76 -4.01 -13.17
C LEU A 112 -5.40 -5.50 -13.35
N ALA A 113 -4.59 -5.83 -14.36
CA ALA A 113 -4.09 -7.18 -14.54
C ALA A 113 -3.14 -7.61 -13.42
N TRP A 114 -2.22 -6.71 -13.01
CA TRP A 114 -1.31 -6.95 -11.90
C TRP A 114 -2.04 -7.18 -10.58
N LEU A 115 -3.06 -6.35 -10.27
CA LEU A 115 -3.88 -6.50 -9.07
C LEU A 115 -4.53 -7.90 -8.99
N ARG A 116 -5.07 -8.41 -10.11
CA ARG A 116 -5.68 -9.76 -10.16
C ARG A 116 -4.67 -10.88 -10.00
N SER A 117 -3.48 -10.74 -10.56
CA SER A 117 -2.44 -11.79 -10.51
C SER A 117 -1.92 -12.05 -9.09
N ARG A 118 -1.99 -11.04 -8.22
CA ARG A 118 -1.45 -11.10 -6.84
C ARG A 118 -2.45 -11.66 -5.83
N GLU A 119 -3.74 -11.65 -6.14
CA GLU A 119 -4.78 -12.26 -5.30
C GLU A 119 -4.75 -13.80 -5.39
N GLN A 120 -4.14 -14.36 -6.45
CA GLN A 120 -4.00 -15.80 -6.64
C GLN A 120 -2.81 -16.42 -5.87
N VAL A 121 -2.03 -15.61 -5.14
CA VAL A 121 -0.79 -16.05 -4.44
C VAL A 121 -0.96 -16.12 -2.92
N GLU A 122 -2.17 -15.90 -2.38
CA GLU A 122 -2.47 -16.16 -0.96
C GLU A 122 -3.27 -17.46 -0.84
N PRO A 123 -2.63 -18.65 -0.78
CA PRO A 123 -3.25 -19.75 -0.07
C PRO A 123 -3.36 -19.33 1.39
N GLN A 124 -4.56 -19.42 1.96
CA GLN A 124 -4.71 -19.46 3.41
C GLN A 124 -4.19 -20.80 3.94
N ASP A 125 -2.88 -21.03 3.82
CA ASP A 125 -2.18 -22.08 4.55
C ASP A 125 -1.95 -21.57 5.98
N GLY A 126 -3.07 -21.38 6.69
CA GLY A 126 -3.13 -20.98 8.09
C GLY A 126 -4.06 -21.85 8.93
N ALA A 127 -4.76 -22.81 8.33
CA ALA A 127 -5.24 -23.96 9.07
C ALA A 127 -4.10 -24.99 9.10
N SER A 128 -3.19 -24.84 10.05
CA SER A 128 -2.46 -25.99 10.57
C SER A 128 -3.51 -26.92 11.17
N GLY A 129 -4.12 -27.74 10.32
CA GLY A 129 -4.97 -28.83 10.74
C GLY A 129 -4.18 -29.63 11.75
N CYS A 130 -4.71 -29.68 12.97
CA CYS A 130 -4.25 -30.63 13.95
C CYS A 130 -4.30 -32.02 13.29
N PRO A 131 -3.24 -32.84 13.38
CA PRO A 131 -3.29 -34.19 12.83
C PRO A 131 -4.51 -34.93 13.40
N PRO A 132 -5.18 -35.80 12.61
CA PRO A 132 -6.40 -36.50 13.03
C PRO A 132 -6.23 -37.46 14.23
N GLU A 133 -5.05 -37.47 14.86
CA GLU A 133 -4.73 -38.26 16.04
C GLU A 133 -4.89 -37.47 17.36
N CYS A 134 -5.11 -36.14 17.31
CA CYS A 134 -5.41 -35.35 18.51
C CYS A 134 -6.89 -35.44 18.87
N HIS A 135 -7.27 -36.58 19.43
CA HIS A 135 -8.65 -36.88 19.84
C HIS A 135 -9.08 -36.27 21.19
N ASP A 136 -8.37 -35.26 21.72
CA ASP A 136 -8.59 -34.81 23.11
C ASP A 136 -8.53 -33.28 23.34
N CYS A 137 -8.95 -32.47 22.36
CA CYS A 137 -9.35 -31.09 22.66
C CYS A 137 -10.81 -31.05 23.15
N LEU A 138 -11.03 -31.54 24.37
CA LEU A 138 -12.28 -31.35 25.09
C LEU A 138 -12.51 -29.86 25.38
N GLY A 139 -13.30 -29.26 24.49
CA GLY A 139 -14.32 -28.24 24.73
C GLY A 139 -14.05 -27.17 25.78
N LEU A 140 -13.71 -25.96 25.31
CA LEU A 140 -14.11 -24.69 25.94
C LEU A 140 -14.32 -23.60 24.89
N HIS A 141 -15.48 -23.59 24.26
CA HIS A 141 -16.24 -22.35 24.05
C HIS A 141 -17.55 -22.56 24.81
N PRO A 142 -18.14 -21.61 25.58
CA PRO A 142 -18.17 -20.16 25.32
C PRO A 142 -18.10 -19.23 26.58
N GLY A 143 -18.02 -17.92 26.35
CA GLY A 143 -18.63 -16.84 27.16
C GLY A 143 -18.39 -16.76 28.67
N SER A 144 -17.48 -15.89 29.11
CA SER A 144 -17.60 -15.13 30.36
C SER A 144 -16.65 -13.92 30.33
N GLU A 145 -17.18 -12.74 30.62
CA GLU A 145 -16.50 -11.43 30.70
C GLU A 145 -15.33 -11.41 31.71
N PRO A 146 -14.40 -10.44 31.58
CA PRO A 146 -13.16 -10.44 32.36
C PRO A 146 -13.40 -9.94 33.79
N THR A 147 -13.13 -10.79 34.77
CA THR A 147 -12.97 -10.37 36.16
C THR A 147 -11.48 -10.12 36.44
N LEU A 148 -11.13 -8.85 36.64
CA LEU A 148 -9.85 -8.45 37.23
C LEU A 148 -9.82 -8.82 38.71
N PRO A 149 -8.71 -9.37 39.23
CA PRO A 149 -8.36 -9.16 40.61
C PRO A 149 -7.01 -8.44 40.74
N VAL A 150 -7.11 -7.26 41.36
CA VAL A 150 -6.32 -6.80 42.51
C VAL A 150 -4.80 -7.03 42.49
N VAL A 151 -4.12 -5.89 42.40
CA VAL A 151 -2.69 -5.68 42.67
C VAL A 151 -2.28 -6.28 44.02
N SER A 152 -1.29 -7.17 44.01
CA SER A 152 -0.45 -7.44 45.18
C SER A 152 0.97 -7.73 44.73
N SER A 153 1.90 -7.03 45.36
CA SER A 153 3.32 -6.89 45.08
C SER A 153 4.14 -8.15 45.36
N ALA A 154 4.82 -8.67 44.34
CA ALA A 154 6.08 -9.40 44.44
C ALA A 154 6.69 -9.60 43.04
N GLU A 155 7.86 -9.02 42.77
CA GLU A 155 8.70 -9.44 41.63
C GLU A 155 9.45 -10.73 42.00
N PRO A 156 9.68 -11.62 41.03
CA PRO A 156 11.08 -11.87 40.66
C PRO A 156 11.32 -12.16 39.16
N GLU A 157 12.36 -11.48 38.62
CA GLU A 157 13.43 -11.92 37.68
C GLU A 157 13.11 -12.60 36.31
N PRO A 158 14.01 -12.44 35.31
CA PRO A 158 13.64 -12.54 33.89
C PRO A 158 13.65 -13.98 33.35
N ALA A 159 12.56 -14.36 32.69
CA ALA A 159 12.50 -15.57 31.87
C ALA A 159 13.32 -15.38 30.58
N GLY A 160 14.40 -16.15 30.44
CA GLY A 160 15.17 -16.33 29.21
C GLY A 160 14.37 -17.07 28.11
N PRO A 161 14.97 -17.30 26.92
CA PRO A 161 14.24 -17.66 25.71
C PRO A 161 13.53 -19.01 25.84
N GLY A 162 12.20 -18.96 25.74
CA GLY A 162 11.31 -20.12 25.73
C GLY A 162 11.67 -21.07 24.58
N HIS A 163 12.33 -22.17 24.94
CA HIS A 163 12.38 -23.36 24.10
C HIS A 163 11.11 -24.16 24.34
N CYS A 164 10.28 -24.32 23.31
CA CYS A 164 9.26 -25.36 23.30
C CYS A 164 9.95 -26.73 23.36
N HIS A 165 9.95 -27.36 24.53
CA HIS A 165 10.24 -28.79 24.65
C HIS A 165 8.95 -29.56 24.37
N CYS A 166 8.83 -30.09 23.15
CA CYS A 166 7.98 -31.25 22.89
C CYS A 166 8.64 -32.46 23.57
N HIS A 167 8.12 -32.88 24.73
CA HIS A 167 8.35 -34.24 25.22
C HIS A 167 7.28 -35.15 24.61
N CYS A 168 7.62 -35.74 23.46
CA CYS A 168 7.15 -37.08 23.15
C CYS A 168 8.13 -38.07 23.79
N CYS A 169 7.60 -39.15 24.37
CA CYS A 169 8.36 -40.27 24.94
C CYS A 169 9.47 -40.79 24.02
#